data_AF-A0A7W0MLB7-F1
#
_entry.id   AF-A0A7W0MLB7-F1
#
_cell.length_a   1.000
_cell.length_b   1.000
_cell.length_c   1.000
_cell.angle_alpha   90.00
_cell.angle_beta   90.00
_cell.angle_gamma   90.00
#
_symmetry.space_group_name_H-M   'P 1'
#
loop_
_entity.id
_entity.type
_entity.pdbx_description
1 polymer ?
#
loop_
_entity_poly.entity_id
_entity_poly.type
_entity_poly.pdbx_seq_one_letter_code
_entity_poly.pdbx_strand_id
1 'polypeptide(L)'
;MKWRGRRTSGNIEDRRGGGMGRPAGIGGIGLLLVVLIGWFFGVDVTPFLGGGGGVVETGAPAGPNSIDDTSEEFVAVVLADTEEVWDEIFTASDLDYT
;
A
#
# COMPACT_ATOMS: atom_id res chain seq x y z
N MET A 1 2.94 17.94 14.59
CA MET A 1 3.63 16.69 14.99
C MET A 1 5.10 16.78 14.60
N LYS A 2 6.03 16.35 15.47
CA LYS A 2 7.45 16.21 15.14
C LYS A 2 7.67 14.77 14.69
N TRP A 3 7.99 14.54 13.42
CA TRP A 3 8.07 13.20 12.83
C TRP A 3 9.49 12.76 12.45
N ARG A 4 10.39 13.71 12.17
CA ARG A 4 11.79 13.42 11.80
C ARG A 4 12.53 12.66 12.89
N GLY A 5 13.26 11.61 12.50
CA GLY A 5 14.02 10.76 13.42
C GLY A 5 13.18 9.80 14.28
N ARG A 6 11.89 9.60 13.95
CA ARG A 6 11.06 8.57 14.57
C ARG A 6 11.27 7.21 13.90
N ARG A 7 10.73 6.14 14.52
CA ARG A 7 10.69 4.80 13.93
C ARG A 7 10.05 4.88 12.54
N THR A 8 10.67 4.21 11.57
CA THR A 8 10.15 4.02 10.22
C THR A 8 9.68 2.58 10.05
N SER A 9 8.67 2.37 9.21
CA SER A 9 8.20 1.02 8.88
C SER A 9 9.17 0.35 7.91
N GLY A 10 9.41 -0.95 8.12
CA GLY A 10 10.16 -1.80 7.18
C GLY A 10 9.30 -2.32 6.01
N ASN A 11 7.99 -2.05 6.02
CA ASN A 11 7.03 -2.50 5.00
C ASN A 11 6.91 -1.51 3.83
N ILE A 12 7.97 -0.72 3.58
CA ILE A 12 8.05 0.20 2.44
C ILE A 12 9.03 -0.36 1.41
N GLU A 13 8.57 -0.43 0.17
CA GLU A 13 9.36 -0.86 -0.97
C GLU A 13 9.61 0.34 -1.90
N ASP A 14 10.87 0.75 -2.02
CA ASP A 14 11.27 1.76 -3.00
C ASP A 14 11.46 1.12 -4.39
N ARG A 15 10.63 1.53 -5.33
CA ARG A 15 10.64 1.01 -6.72
C ARG A 15 11.49 1.83 -7.68
N ARG A 16 12.23 2.84 -7.21
CA ARG A 16 13.06 3.69 -8.08
C ARG A 16 14.21 2.92 -8.77
N GLY A 17 14.64 1.78 -8.22
CA GLY A 17 15.74 0.97 -8.78
C GLY A 17 15.33 -0.34 -9.49
N GLY A 18 14.05 -0.71 -9.47
CA GLY A 18 13.58 -2.02 -9.95
C GLY A 18 13.13 -1.98 -11.41
N GLY A 19 13.91 -2.58 -12.30
CA GLY A 19 13.65 -2.63 -13.74
C GLY A 19 12.25 -3.13 -14.12
N MET A 20 11.76 -2.54 -15.22
CA MET A 20 10.73 -3.04 -16.14
C MET A 20 10.30 -4.50 -15.89
N GLY A 21 9.05 -4.72 -15.47
CA GLY A 21 8.40 -6.02 -15.70
C GLY A 21 7.66 -6.71 -14.56
N ARG A 22 7.16 -6.00 -13.54
CA ARG A 22 6.08 -6.55 -12.71
C ARG A 22 4.87 -5.64 -12.77
N PRO A 23 3.76 -6.03 -13.44
CA PRO A 23 2.52 -5.29 -13.32
C PRO A 23 2.20 -5.23 -11.84
N ALA A 24 1.89 -4.02 -11.35
CA ALA A 24 1.36 -3.78 -10.02
C ALA A 24 -0.05 -4.38 -9.95
N GLY A 25 -0.12 -5.71 -10.03
CA GLY A 25 -1.33 -6.46 -9.82
C GLY A 25 -1.71 -6.34 -8.36
N ILE A 26 -2.99 -6.17 -8.12
CA ILE A 26 -3.57 -6.44 -6.82
C ILE A 26 -3.21 -7.91 -6.49
N GLY A 27 -2.27 -8.13 -5.57
CA GLY A 27 -1.85 -9.47 -5.15
C GLY A 27 -3.02 -10.23 -4.52
N GLY A 28 -2.90 -11.55 -4.35
CA GLY A 28 -4.03 -12.41 -3.92
C GLY A 28 -4.80 -11.90 -2.70
N ILE A 29 -4.11 -11.36 -1.69
CA ILE A 29 -4.74 -10.77 -0.49
C ILE A 29 -5.46 -9.46 -0.83
N GLY A 30 -4.81 -8.57 -1.59
CA GLY A 30 -5.43 -7.31 -2.02
C GLY A 30 -6.70 -7.54 -2.85
N LEU A 31 -6.73 -8.61 -3.65
CA LEU A 31 -7.85 -8.91 -4.53
C LEU A 31 -9.04 -9.40 -3.72
N LEU A 32 -8.77 -10.25 -2.73
CA LEU A 32 -9.77 -10.70 -1.76
C LEU A 32 -10.36 -9.51 -1.00
N LEU A 33 -9.55 -8.56 -0.56
CA LEU A 33 -10.07 -7.35 0.11
C LEU A 33 -10.96 -6.52 -0.81
N VAL A 34 -10.55 -6.28 -2.05
CA VAL A 34 -11.37 -5.56 -3.04
C VAL A 34 -12.70 -6.28 -3.27
N VAL A 35 -12.69 -7.61 -3.39
CA VAL A 35 -13.91 -8.42 -3.54
C VAL A 35 -14.83 -8.29 -2.33
N LEU A 36 -14.30 -8.36 -1.11
CA LEU A 36 -15.09 -8.22 0.12
C LEU A 36 -15.73 -6.84 0.24
N ILE A 37 -14.98 -5.78 -0.08
CA ILE A 37 -15.48 -4.40 -0.08
C ILE A 37 -16.56 -4.24 -1.16
N GLY A 38 -16.29 -4.70 -2.39
CA GLY A 38 -17.25 -4.66 -3.48
C GLY A 38 -18.56 -5.38 -3.14
N TRP A 39 -18.46 -6.56 -2.53
CA TRP A 39 -19.61 -7.33 -2.07
C TRP A 39 -20.40 -6.59 -0.97
N PHE A 40 -19.72 -6.00 0.01
CA PHE A 40 -20.37 -5.30 1.12
C PHE A 40 -21.10 -4.02 0.67
N PHE A 41 -20.50 -3.25 -0.24
CA PHE A 41 -21.06 -1.98 -0.73
C PHE A 41 -21.89 -2.11 -2.01
N GLY A 42 -22.00 -3.32 -2.59
CA GLY A 42 -22.70 -3.55 -3.87
C GLY A 42 -22.00 -2.91 -5.07
N VAL A 43 -20.68 -2.73 -5.01
CA VAL A 43 -19.85 -2.18 -6.08
C VAL A 43 -19.36 -3.31 -6.99
N ASP A 44 -19.49 -3.12 -8.31
CA ASP A 44 -18.97 -4.08 -9.29
C ASP A 44 -17.44 -4.04 -9.34
N VAL A 45 -16.81 -5.13 -8.91
CA VAL A 45 -15.36 -5.33 -8.87
C VAL A 45 -14.85 -6.23 -10.00
N THR A 46 -15.73 -6.66 -10.90
CA THR A 46 -15.37 -7.45 -12.10
C THR A 46 -14.22 -6.85 -12.91
N PRO A 47 -14.09 -5.51 -13.05
CA PRO A 47 -12.93 -4.90 -13.72
C PRO A 47 -11.56 -5.24 -13.10
N PHE A 48 -11.53 -5.59 -11.81
CA PHE A 48 -10.31 -5.99 -11.09
C PHE A 48 -10.08 -7.50 -11.09
N LEU A 49 -11.09 -8.31 -11.42
CA LEU A 49 -11.02 -9.78 -11.43
C LEU A 49 -10.54 -10.36 -12.76
N GLY A 50 -10.75 -9.65 -13.87
CA GLY A 50 -10.19 -10.03 -15.15
C GLY A 50 -8.73 -9.56 -15.24
N GLY A 51 -7.78 -10.48 -15.36
CA GLY A 51 -6.36 -10.17 -15.63
C GLY A 51 -6.08 -9.43 -16.95
N GLY A 52 -7.10 -8.83 -17.56
CA GLY A 52 -7.06 -7.92 -18.71
C GLY A 52 -7.65 -6.54 -18.42
N GLY A 53 -8.00 -6.23 -17.17
CA GLY A 53 -8.16 -4.86 -16.70
C GLY A 53 -6.78 -4.23 -16.58
N GLY A 54 -6.19 -3.90 -17.72
CA GLY A 54 -5.11 -2.92 -17.73
C GLY A 54 -5.64 -1.73 -16.95
N VAL A 55 -5.06 -1.47 -15.78
CA VAL A 55 -4.95 -0.11 -15.28
C VAL A 55 -4.59 0.68 -16.53
N VAL A 56 -5.45 1.60 -16.94
CA VAL A 56 -4.99 2.64 -17.86
C VAL A 56 -3.76 3.16 -17.15
N GLU A 57 -2.57 2.81 -17.64
CA GLU A 57 -1.39 3.60 -17.39
C GLU A 57 -1.78 4.96 -17.95
N THR A 58 -2.47 5.77 -17.15
CA THR A 58 -2.24 7.20 -17.16
C THR A 58 -0.76 7.26 -16.90
N GLY A 59 0.02 7.27 -18.00
CA GLY A 59 1.46 7.09 -17.95
C GLY A 59 1.95 7.91 -16.80
N ALA A 60 2.57 7.26 -15.82
CA ALA A 60 3.22 7.98 -14.74
C ALA A 60 4.02 9.08 -15.43
N PRO A 61 3.86 10.37 -15.04
CA PRO A 61 4.49 11.46 -15.75
C PRO A 61 5.94 11.08 -15.99
N ALA A 62 6.32 10.95 -17.27
CA ALA A 62 7.66 10.59 -17.67
C ALA A 62 8.57 11.78 -17.34
N GLY A 63 8.96 11.83 -16.08
CA GLY A 63 9.90 12.74 -15.47
C GLY A 63 10.64 11.97 -14.39
N PRO A 64 11.76 12.48 -13.88
CA PRO A 64 12.42 11.86 -12.75
C PRO A 64 11.37 11.69 -11.63
N ASN A 65 11.11 10.45 -11.20
CA ASN A 65 10.34 10.16 -10.00
C ASN A 65 11.14 10.69 -8.80
N SER A 66 11.08 12.00 -8.59
CA SER A 66 11.73 12.68 -7.48
C SER A 66 10.78 12.71 -6.28
N ILE A 67 10.28 11.54 -5.86
CA ILE A 67 9.84 11.46 -4.47
C ILE A 67 11.10 11.75 -3.67
N ASP A 68 11.10 12.90 -2.99
CA ASP A 68 12.17 13.32 -2.09
C ASP A 68 12.32 12.29 -0.98
N ASP A 69 13.55 11.99 -0.56
CA ASP A 69 13.85 11.03 0.52
C ASP A 69 13.09 11.43 1.80
N THR A 70 12.90 12.74 2.02
CA THR A 70 12.06 13.29 3.10
C THR A 70 10.61 12.82 3.05
N SER A 71 10.04 12.70 1.84
CA SER A 71 8.65 12.28 1.65
C SER A 71 8.49 10.79 1.89
N GLU A 72 9.47 9.98 1.46
CA GLU A 72 9.52 8.57 1.79
C GLU A 72 9.65 8.36 3.30
N GLU A 73 10.58 9.05 3.96
CA GLU A 73 10.76 8.97 5.42
C GLU A 73 9.47 9.34 6.16
N PHE A 74 8.79 10.40 5.71
CA PHE A 74 7.50 10.79 6.29
C PHE A 74 6.45 9.68 6.17
N VAL A 75 6.27 9.08 4.99
CA VAL A 75 5.34 7.97 4.78
C VAL A 75 5.74 6.76 5.64
N ALA A 76 7.04 6.49 5.77
CA ALA A 76 7.57 5.43 6.61
C ALA A 76 7.21 5.61 8.09
N VAL A 77 7.27 6.85 8.60
CA VAL A 77 6.87 7.18 9.97
C VAL A 77 5.36 7.05 10.15
N VAL A 78 4.56 7.53 9.20
CA VAL A 78 3.09 7.41 9.27
C VAL A 78 2.66 5.95 9.27
N LEU A 79 3.30 5.11 8.44
CA LEU A 79 3.02 3.68 8.40
C LEU A 79 3.45 3.01 9.70
N ALA A 80 4.62 3.35 10.25
CA ALA A 80 5.09 2.84 11.54
C ALA A 80 4.12 3.18 12.69
N ASP A 81 3.60 4.41 12.73
CA ASP A 81 2.60 4.83 13.72
C ASP A 81 1.28 4.07 13.53
N THR A 82 0.90 3.77 12.29
CA THR A 82 -0.32 3.01 11.98
C THR A 82 -0.18 1.56 12.46
N GLU A 83 0.97 0.93 12.21
CA GLU A 83 1.28 -0.41 12.72
C GLU A 83 1.21 -0.46 14.25
N GLU A 84 1.76 0.54 14.95
CA GLU A 84 1.74 0.61 16.42
C GLU A 84 0.31 0.69 16.98
N VAL A 85 -0.55 1.50 16.37
CA VAL A 85 -1.97 1.60 16.76
C VAL A 85 -2.70 0.27 16.55
N TRP A 86 -2.45 -0.41 15.42
CA TRP A 86 -3.09 -1.69 15.16
C TRP A 86 -2.54 -2.80 16.06
N ASP A 87 -1.25 -2.81 16.36
CA ASP A 87 -0.64 -3.74 17.31
C ASP A 87 -1.29 -3.61 18.70
N GLU A 88 -1.53 -2.38 19.18
CA GLU A 88 -2.24 -2.13 20.43
C GLU A 88 -3.68 -2.65 20.40
N ILE A 89 -4.44 -2.38 19.32
CA ILE A 89 -5.84 -2.81 19.17
C ILE A 89 -5.96 -4.34 19.11
N PHE A 90 -5.08 -4.99 18.36
CA PHE A 90 -5.06 -6.44 18.20
C PHE A 90 -4.68 -7.10 19.52
N THR A 91 -3.62 -6.61 20.19
CA THR A 91 -3.22 -7.10 21.52
C THR A 91 -4.35 -6.96 22.54
N ALA A 92 -5.07 -5.83 22.54
CA ALA A 92 -6.23 -5.61 23.41
C ALA A 92 -7.41 -6.57 23.11
N SER A 93 -7.40 -7.21 21.94
CA SER A 93 -8.41 -8.16 21.49
C SER A 93 -7.94 -9.63 21.56
N ASP A 94 -6.81 -9.91 22.22
CA ASP A 94 -6.17 -11.25 22.24
C ASP A 94 -5.85 -11.76 20.81
N LEU A 95 -5.47 -10.87 19.90
CA LEU A 95 -5.03 -11.16 18.54
C LEU A 95 -3.61 -10.64 18.30
N ASP A 96 -2.91 -11.25 17.32
CA ASP A 96 -1.57 -10.79 16.89
C ASP A 96 -1.67 -9.97 15.60
N TYR A 97 -0.94 -8.86 15.52
CA TYR A 97 -0.78 -8.05 14.31
C TYR A 97 0.49 -8.49 13.57
N THR A 98 0.34 -9.23 12.47
CA THR A 98 1.47 -9.77 11.66
C THR A 98 1.34 -9.39 10.19
#